data_AF-A0A7C7TTR6-F1
#
_entry.id   AF-A0A7C7TTR6-F1
#
_cell.length_a   1.000
_cell.length_b   1.000
_cell.length_c   1.000
_cell.angle_alpha   90.00
_cell.angle_beta   90.00
_cell.angle_gamma   90.00
#
_symmetry.space_group_name_H-M   'P 1'
#
loop_
_entity.id
_entity.type
_entity.pdbx_description
1 polymer ?
#
loop_
_entity_poly.entity_id
_entity_poly.type
_entity_poly.pdbx_seq_one_letter_code
_entity_poly.pdbx_strand_id
1 'polypeptide(L)'
;MFGKYNDTPAAISLGIYLLGGLFYTVQLLFMTEAWLEGNGIGPEAIGVARVLGFTWLGLTLSLLRTYSTGPDGQGAYFIALLIAQIGILLNLWHQHLFAGAATVIDDAIIVTVLTALLLIGYFRIRSRL
;
A
#
# COMPACT_ATOMS: atom_id res chain seq x y z
N MET A 1 -2.54 -21.60 1.33
CA MET A 1 -2.73 -20.21 1.83
C MET A 1 -4.16 -19.70 1.60
N PHE A 2 -4.68 -19.71 0.36
CA PHE A 2 -6.01 -19.13 0.05
C PHE A 2 -7.20 -19.77 0.77
N GLY A 3 -7.14 -21.06 1.14
CA GLY A 3 -8.22 -21.72 1.88
C GLY A 3 -8.55 -21.07 3.23
N LYS A 4 -7.61 -20.32 3.85
CA LYS A 4 -7.85 -19.62 5.12
C LYS A 4 -8.72 -18.37 4.96
N TYR A 5 -8.72 -17.75 3.78
CA TYR A 5 -9.60 -16.63 3.45
C TYR A 5 -11.04 -17.08 3.21
N ASN A 6 -11.22 -18.33 2.75
CA ASN A 6 -12.51 -18.88 2.30
C ASN A 6 -13.20 -17.99 1.23
N ASP A 7 -12.42 -17.18 0.53
CA ASP A 7 -12.85 -16.29 -0.54
C ASP A 7 -11.65 -16.07 -1.49
N THR A 8 -11.65 -16.80 -2.62
CA THR A 8 -10.55 -16.77 -3.60
C THR A 8 -10.33 -15.37 -4.19
N PRO A 9 -11.37 -14.63 -4.62
CA PRO A 9 -11.18 -13.27 -5.12
C PRO A 9 -10.53 -12.33 -4.10
N ALA A 10 -10.95 -12.35 -2.83
CA ALA A 10 -10.34 -11.55 -1.79
C ALA A 10 -8.86 -11.90 -1.59
N ALA A 11 -8.55 -13.20 -1.60
CA ALA A 11 -7.20 -13.68 -1.44
C ALA A 11 -6.30 -13.36 -2.65
N ILE A 12 -6.85 -13.19 -3.85
CA ILE A 12 -6.12 -12.71 -5.02
C ILE A 12 -5.90 -11.19 -4.91
N SER A 13 -6.94 -10.42 -4.61
CA SER A 13 -6.85 -8.96 -4.53
C SER A 13 -5.84 -8.50 -3.48
N LEU A 14 -5.90 -9.08 -2.28
CA LEU A 14 -4.93 -8.79 -1.21
C LEU A 14 -3.52 -9.29 -1.52
N GLY A 15 -3.40 -10.28 -2.42
CA GLY A 15 -2.12 -10.85 -2.81
C GLY A 15 -1.41 -9.93 -3.79
N ILE A 16 -2.15 -9.39 -4.75
CA ILE A 16 -1.64 -8.37 -5.67
C ILE A 16 -1.32 -7.08 -4.89
N TYR A 17 -2.17 -6.69 -3.94
CA TYR A 17 -1.87 -5.55 -3.06
C TYR A 17 -0.58 -5.76 -2.27
N LEU A 18 -0.39 -6.96 -1.70
CA LEU A 18 0.82 -7.34 -0.97
C LEU A 18 2.09 -7.23 -1.84
N LEU A 19 2.01 -7.66 -3.11
CA LEU A 19 3.14 -7.51 -4.05
C LEU A 19 3.49 -6.03 -4.28
N GLY A 20 2.49 -5.15 -4.40
CA GLY A 20 2.72 -3.70 -4.45
C GLY A 20 3.36 -3.16 -3.18
N GLY A 21 2.89 -3.58 -2.01
CA GLY A 21 3.48 -3.20 -0.72
C GLY A 21 4.94 -3.63 -0.57
N LEU A 22 5.29 -4.83 -1.05
CA LEU A 22 6.68 -5.31 -1.10
C LEU A 22 7.53 -4.43 -2.02
N PHE A 23 7.02 -4.08 -3.20
CA PHE A 23 7.73 -3.20 -4.14
C PHE A 23 8.04 -1.84 -3.51
N TYR A 24 7.03 -1.17 -2.92
CA TYR A 24 7.23 0.12 -2.24
C TYR A 24 8.17 0.03 -1.04
N THR A 25 8.13 -1.09 -0.31
CA THR A 25 9.09 -1.35 0.78
C THR A 25 10.52 -1.39 0.26
N VAL A 26 10.76 -2.12 -0.84
CA VAL A 26 12.08 -2.21 -1.46
C VAL A 26 12.55 -0.84 -1.96
N GLN A 27 11.68 -0.16 -2.72
CA GLN A 27 11.95 1.14 -3.29
C GLN A 27 12.33 2.19 -2.22
N LEU A 28 11.54 2.28 -1.15
CA LEU A 28 11.68 3.35 -0.17
C LEU A 28 12.73 3.08 0.92
N LEU A 29 13.10 1.82 1.17
CA LEU A 29 14.13 1.48 2.17
C LEU A 29 15.52 1.21 1.58
N PHE A 30 15.58 0.60 0.38
CA PHE A 30 16.83 0.11 -0.18
C PHE A 30 17.24 0.82 -1.47
N MET A 31 16.29 1.47 -2.16
CA MET A 31 16.55 2.24 -3.39
C MET A 31 16.16 3.71 -3.24
N THR A 32 16.11 4.22 -2.01
CA THR A 32 15.57 5.55 -1.69
C THR A 32 16.23 6.64 -2.53
N GLU A 33 17.56 6.67 -2.56
CA GLU A 33 18.35 7.68 -3.24
C GLU A 33 18.11 7.67 -4.76
N ALA A 34 18.14 6.49 -5.37
CA ALA A 34 17.89 6.33 -6.80
C ALA A 34 16.45 6.72 -7.19
N TRP A 35 15.47 6.38 -6.36
CA TRP A 35 14.08 6.78 -6.57
C TRP A 35 13.88 8.30 -6.42
N LEU A 36 14.48 8.91 -5.40
CA LEU A 36 14.42 10.36 -5.20
C LEU A 36 15.05 11.12 -6.38
N GLU A 37 16.24 10.69 -6.81
CA GLU A 37 16.92 11.27 -7.97
C GLU A 37 16.07 11.16 -9.24
N GLY A 38 15.50 9.97 -9.50
CA GLY A 38 14.62 9.75 -10.65
C GLY A 38 13.35 10.60 -10.64
N ASN A 39 12.94 11.10 -9.48
CA ASN A 39 11.78 11.98 -9.31
C ASN A 39 12.16 13.46 -9.12
N GLY A 40 13.44 13.82 -9.26
CA GLY A 40 13.91 15.19 -9.08
C GLY A 40 13.76 15.72 -7.66
N ILE A 41 13.74 14.84 -6.65
CA ILE A 41 13.60 15.17 -5.24
C ILE A 41 15.00 15.21 -4.59
N GLY A 42 15.27 16.24 -3.80
CA GLY A 42 16.54 16.41 -3.12
C GLY A 42 16.79 15.38 -1.99
N PRO A 43 18.06 15.15 -1.62
CA PRO A 43 18.46 14.16 -0.61
C PRO A 43 17.92 14.45 0.79
N GLU A 44 17.48 15.68 1.08
CA GLU A 44 16.80 16.04 2.33
C GLU A 44 15.54 15.21 2.60
N ALA A 45 14.91 14.65 1.56
CA ALA A 45 13.73 13.81 1.68
C ALA A 45 14.03 12.35 2.08
N ILE A 46 15.30 11.91 2.09
CA ILE A 46 15.70 10.52 2.37
C ILE A 46 15.12 10.02 3.70
N GLY A 47 15.23 10.83 4.75
CA GLY A 47 14.74 10.46 6.08
C GLY A 47 13.23 10.18 6.08
N VAL A 48 12.45 11.08 5.45
CA VAL A 48 10.98 10.95 5.36
C VAL A 48 10.59 9.77 4.49
N ALA A 49 11.26 9.58 3.34
CA ALA A 49 11.00 8.47 2.42
C ALA A 49 11.22 7.11 3.11
N ARG A 50 12.26 6.96 3.92
CA ARG A 50 12.52 5.73 4.67
C ARG A 50 11.49 5.47 5.77
N VAL A 51 11.05 6.51 6.48
CA VAL A 51 9.95 6.38 7.47
C VAL A 51 8.68 5.88 6.78
N LEU A 52 8.35 6.40 5.59
CA LEU A 52 7.25 5.87 4.77
C LEU A 52 7.49 4.40 4.36
N GLY A 53 8.73 4.04 4.01
CA GLY A 53 9.13 2.66 3.73
C GLY A 53 8.87 1.70 4.90
N PHE A 54 9.11 2.11 6.15
CA PHE A 54 8.78 1.32 7.33
C PHE A 54 7.28 1.13 7.55
N THR A 55 6.47 2.13 7.20
CA THR A 55 5.01 1.98 7.18
C THR A 55 4.62 0.89 6.19
N TRP A 56 5.13 0.92 4.94
CA TRP A 56 4.88 -0.13 3.95
C TRP A 56 5.37 -1.51 4.41
N LEU A 57 6.53 -1.60 5.07
CA LEU A 57 7.05 -2.84 5.64
C LEU A 57 6.08 -3.41 6.69
N GLY A 58 5.65 -2.59 7.65
CA GLY A 58 4.73 -3.01 8.71
C GLY A 58 3.40 -3.49 8.15
N LEU A 59 2.88 -2.80 7.13
CA LEU A 59 1.66 -3.20 6.42
C LEU A 59 1.87 -4.54 5.68
N THR A 60 2.96 -4.68 4.95
CA THR A 60 3.32 -5.88 4.20
C THR A 60 3.47 -7.11 5.10
N LEU A 61 4.22 -6.99 6.20
CA LEU A 61 4.41 -8.07 7.18
C LEU A 61 3.10 -8.49 7.84
N SER A 62 2.21 -7.54 8.11
CA SER A 62 0.89 -7.81 8.68
C SER A 62 0.01 -8.58 7.70
N LEU A 63 -0.01 -8.21 6.41
CA LEU A 63 -0.71 -8.97 5.37
C LEU A 63 -0.14 -10.38 5.18
N LEU A 64 1.19 -10.54 5.21
CA LEU A 64 1.84 -11.85 5.22
C LEU A 64 1.37 -12.70 6.40
N ARG A 65 1.24 -12.09 7.58
CA ARG A 65 0.66 -12.75 8.74
C ARG A 65 -0.80 -13.14 8.48
N THR A 66 -1.62 -12.26 7.92
CA THR A 66 -3.01 -12.56 7.51
C THR A 66 -3.09 -13.79 6.59
N TYR A 67 -2.16 -13.93 5.63
CA TYR A 67 -2.09 -15.14 4.79
C TYR A 67 -1.73 -16.41 5.57
N SER A 68 -0.85 -16.28 6.55
CA SER A 68 -0.40 -17.40 7.37
C SER A 68 -1.43 -17.84 8.41
N THR A 69 -2.19 -16.91 9.01
CA THR A 69 -3.08 -17.19 10.14
C THR A 69 -4.56 -17.06 9.82
N GLY A 70 -4.93 -16.45 8.70
CA GLY A 70 -6.29 -16.04 8.39
C GLY A 70 -6.61 -14.60 8.84
N PRO A 71 -7.71 -14.02 8.35
CA PRO A 71 -8.12 -12.63 8.60
C PRO A 71 -8.76 -12.39 9.97
N ASP A 72 -9.06 -13.45 10.71
CA ASP A 72 -9.88 -13.37 11.92
C ASP A 72 -9.23 -12.52 13.02
N GLY A 73 -9.93 -11.47 13.47
CA GLY A 73 -9.48 -10.56 14.54
C GLY A 73 -8.44 -9.52 14.11
N GLN A 74 -8.30 -9.26 12.80
CA GLN A 74 -7.37 -8.27 12.24
C GLN A 74 -8.03 -6.94 11.83
N GLY A 75 -9.25 -6.66 12.28
CA GLY A 75 -10.01 -5.45 11.90
C GLY A 75 -9.27 -4.13 12.13
N ALA A 76 -8.62 -3.94 13.28
CA ALA A 76 -7.85 -2.71 13.55
C ALA A 76 -6.71 -2.49 12.54
N TYR A 77 -6.05 -3.57 12.12
CA TYR A 77 -5.01 -3.54 11.10
C TYR A 77 -5.57 -3.15 9.73
N PHE A 78 -6.66 -3.79 9.29
CA PHE A 78 -7.28 -3.48 8.01
C PHE A 78 -7.86 -2.07 7.94
N ILE A 79 -8.40 -1.55 9.05
CA ILE A 79 -8.84 -0.16 9.14
C ILE A 79 -7.66 0.81 9.01
N ALA A 80 -6.55 0.55 9.72
CA ALA A 80 -5.35 1.38 9.59
C ALA A 80 -4.80 1.36 8.15
N LEU A 81 -4.80 0.18 7.51
CA LEU A 81 -4.40 0.00 6.12
C LEU A 81 -5.30 0.79 5.15
N LEU A 82 -6.63 0.75 5.34
CA LEU A 82 -7.59 1.53 4.56
C LEU A 82 -7.37 3.03 4.71
N ILE A 83 -7.22 3.52 5.95
CA ILE A 83 -7.00 4.94 6.22
C ILE A 83 -5.71 5.42 5.54
N ALA A 84 -4.63 4.66 5.69
CA ALA A 84 -3.35 4.99 5.06
C ALA A 84 -3.47 5.00 3.53
N GLN A 85 -4.05 3.95 2.94
CA GLN A 85 -4.20 3.83 1.50
C GLN A 85 -5.05 4.95 0.90
N ILE A 86 -6.19 5.28 1.53
CA ILE A 86 -7.07 6.38 1.10
C ILE A 86 -6.37 7.72 1.25
N GLY A 87 -5.64 7.95 2.35
CA GLY A 87 -4.87 9.18 2.54
C GLY A 87 -3.83 9.40 1.44
N ILE A 88 -3.10 8.35 1.06
CA ILE A 88 -2.12 8.39 -0.04
C ILE A 88 -2.82 8.67 -1.37
N LEU A 89 -3.94 8.00 -1.65
CA LEU A 89 -4.73 8.23 -2.87
C LEU A 89 -5.15 9.70 -2.99
N LEU A 90 -5.73 10.26 -1.92
CA LEU A 90 -6.17 11.66 -1.90
C LEU A 90 -5.00 12.62 -2.07
N ASN A 91 -3.87 12.35 -1.42
CA ASN A 91 -2.69 13.19 -1.54
C ASN A 91 -2.13 13.22 -2.96
N LEU A 92 -1.96 12.05 -3.61
CA LEU A 92 -1.38 11.97 -4.95
C LEU A 92 -2.27 12.64 -5.99
N TRP A 93 -3.59 12.43 -5.93
CA TRP A 93 -4.52 13.13 -6.81
C TRP A 93 -4.56 14.63 -6.54
N HIS A 94 -4.45 15.05 -5.26
CA HIS A 94 -4.34 16.47 -4.94
C HIS A 94 -3.08 17.10 -5.56
N GLN A 95 -1.93 16.43 -5.42
CA GLN A 95 -0.66 16.89 -5.98
C GLN A 95 -0.71 17.00 -7.51
N HIS A 96 -1.31 16.01 -8.18
CA HIS A 96 -1.46 16.00 -9.62
C HIS A 96 -2.41 17.09 -10.13
N LEU A 97 -3.63 17.18 -9.56
CA LEU A 97 -4.70 18.03 -10.08
C LEU A 97 -4.59 19.50 -9.65
N PHE A 98 -4.05 19.76 -8.46
CA PHE A 98 -4.09 21.09 -7.85
C PHE A 98 -2.71 21.67 -7.52
N ALA A 99 -1.71 20.83 -7.25
CA ALA A 99 -0.35 21.30 -6.93
C ALA A 99 0.62 21.34 -8.13
N GLY A 100 0.16 20.95 -9.32
CA GLY A 100 0.96 21.03 -10.55
C GLY A 100 2.13 20.04 -10.64
N ALA A 101 2.17 19.03 -9.76
CA ALA A 101 3.21 18.00 -9.78
C ALA A 101 2.91 16.96 -10.87
N ALA A 102 3.31 17.25 -12.11
CA ALA A 102 3.01 16.39 -13.26
C ALA A 102 3.64 14.97 -13.14
N THR A 103 4.78 14.85 -12.45
CA THR A 103 5.52 13.59 -12.29
C THR A 103 4.81 12.55 -11.41
N VAL A 104 3.82 12.96 -10.59
CA VAL A 104 3.15 12.04 -9.66
C VAL A 104 2.00 11.24 -10.29
N ILE A 105 1.71 11.43 -11.59
CA ILE A 105 0.58 10.78 -12.27
C ILE A 105 0.68 9.25 -12.26
N ASP A 106 1.89 8.72 -12.48
CA ASP A 106 2.14 7.27 -12.51
C ASP A 106 1.85 6.65 -11.13
N ASP A 107 2.35 7.29 -10.07
CA ASP A 107 2.06 6.90 -8.69
C ASP A 107 0.57 7.02 -8.37
N ALA A 108 -0.11 8.08 -8.81
CA ALA A 108 -1.56 8.26 -8.59
C ALA A 108 -2.39 7.14 -9.24
N ILE A 109 -2.01 6.70 -10.44
CA ILE A 109 -2.66 5.58 -11.13
C ILE A 109 -2.41 4.26 -10.36
N ILE A 110 -1.16 3.96 -10.01
CA ILE A 110 -0.80 2.74 -9.27
C ILE A 110 -1.53 2.68 -7.93
N VAL A 111 -1.52 3.77 -7.18
CA VAL A 111 -2.21 3.85 -5.88
C VAL A 111 -3.73 3.75 -6.05
N THR A 112 -4.31 4.21 -7.15
CA THR A 112 -5.74 3.99 -7.45
C THR A 112 -6.05 2.50 -7.60
N VAL A 113 -5.23 1.77 -8.36
CA VAL A 113 -5.38 0.31 -8.54
C VAL A 113 -5.22 -0.42 -7.21
N LEU A 114 -4.18 -0.08 -6.42
CA LEU A 114 -3.96 -0.68 -5.10
C LEU A 114 -5.13 -0.39 -4.15
N THR A 115 -5.69 0.82 -4.19
CA THR A 115 -6.85 1.17 -3.37
C THR A 115 -8.07 0.34 -3.75
N ALA A 116 -8.34 0.17 -5.04
CA ALA A 116 -9.44 -0.67 -5.52
C ALA A 116 -9.28 -2.13 -5.07
N LEU A 117 -8.07 -2.70 -5.20
CA LEU A 117 -7.76 -4.06 -4.76
C LEU A 117 -7.95 -4.24 -3.25
N LEU A 118 -7.48 -3.27 -2.45
CA LEU A 118 -7.66 -3.28 -1.00
C LEU A 118 -9.14 -3.21 -0.61
N LEU A 119 -9.92 -2.33 -1.24
CA LEU A 119 -11.36 -2.21 -0.97
C LEU A 119 -12.10 -3.50 -1.33
N ILE A 120 -11.81 -4.10 -2.49
CA ILE A 120 -12.39 -5.39 -2.90
C ILE A 120 -12.06 -6.47 -1.87
N GLY A 121 -10.77 -6.58 -1.49
CA GLY A 121 -10.33 -7.54 -0.47
C GLY A 121 -11.05 -7.33 0.86
N TYR A 122 -11.03 -6.10 1.37
CA TYR A 122 -11.64 -5.71 2.63
C TYR A 122 -13.14 -6.02 2.69
N PHE A 123 -13.93 -5.54 1.71
CA PHE A 123 -15.38 -5.71 1.75
C PHE A 123 -15.82 -7.17 1.74
N ARG A 124 -15.02 -8.05 1.10
CA ARG A 124 -15.29 -9.49 1.03
C ARG A 124 -14.96 -10.23 2.32
N ILE A 125 -14.00 -9.75 3.11
CA ILE A 125 -13.57 -10.40 4.36
C ILE A 125 -14.03 -9.68 5.62
N ARG A 126 -14.67 -8.50 5.51
CA ARG A 126 -15.01 -7.64 6.66
C ARG A 126 -15.84 -8.31 7.75
N SER A 127 -16.64 -9.33 7.42
CA SER A 127 -17.43 -10.08 8.39
C SER A 127 -16.58 -10.98 9.30
N ARG A 128 -15.33 -11.22 8.91
CA ARG A 128 -14.35 -12.04 9.60
C ARG A 128 -13.30 -11.21 10.35
N LEU A 129 -13.16 -9.93 10.00
CA LEU A 129 -12.13 -9.04 10.56
C LEU A 129 -12.36 -8.71 12.03
#